data_AF-A0A0F8Y7M8-F1
#
_entry.id   AF-A0A0F8Y7M8-F1
#
_cell.length_a   1.000
_cell.length_b   1.000
_cell.length_c   1.000
_cell.angle_alpha   90.00
_cell.angle_beta   90.00
_cell.angle_gamma   90.00
#
_symmetry.space_group_name_H-M   'P 1'
#
loop_
_entity.id
_entity.type
_entity.pdbx_description
1 polymer ?
#
loop_
_entity_poly.entity_id
_entity_poly.type
_entity_poly.pdbx_seq_one_letter_code
_entity_poly.pdbx_strand_id
1 'polypeptide(L)'
;MSNHTQRDVLDWVRNTFGQKFLNDRERAFRFIEEALELVQAIGLSIKDVAAIGNHVYGRTPGDYPQEMGGVMITLEALAEHLGVDLEQQNCLEWDRINGLPQSHFDAASERKQNADVCHVLRDDQI
;
A
#
# COMPACT_ATOMS: atom_id res chain seq x y z
N MET A 1 -6.09 1.12 21.84
CA MET A 1 -6.13 0.91 20.38
C MET A 1 -7.14 1.87 19.84
N SER A 2 -6.68 2.82 19.04
CA SER A 2 -7.57 3.85 18.48
C SER A 2 -8.22 3.32 17.22
N ASN A 3 -9.55 3.32 17.16
CA ASN A 3 -10.25 3.08 15.90
C ASN A 3 -10.12 4.31 15.01
N HIS A 4 -9.95 4.08 13.72
CA HIS A 4 -9.92 5.12 12.70
C HIS A 4 -10.88 4.77 11.57
N THR A 5 -11.35 5.79 10.87
CA THR A 5 -12.10 5.63 9.63
C THR A 5 -11.16 5.75 8.43
N GLN A 6 -11.63 5.30 7.26
CA GLN A 6 -10.91 5.55 6.00
C GLN A 6 -10.70 7.05 5.73
N ARG A 7 -11.61 7.90 6.22
CA ARG A 7 -11.48 9.36 6.13
C ARG A 7 -10.29 9.86 6.95
N ASP A 8 -10.15 9.38 8.18
CA ASP A 8 -9.06 9.77 9.08
C ASP A 8 -7.70 9.40 8.48
N VAL A 9 -7.59 8.22 7.85
CA VAL A 9 -6.36 7.78 7.16
C VAL A 9 -6.03 8.69 5.99
N LEU A 10 -7.03 9.02 5.15
CA LEU A 10 -6.80 9.91 4.01
C LEU A 10 -6.44 11.33 4.43
N ASP A 11 -7.04 11.83 5.52
CA ASP A 11 -6.72 13.14 6.07
C ASP A 11 -5.32 13.14 6.70
N TRP A 12 -4.90 12.06 7.36
CA TRP A 12 -3.51 11.87 7.78
C TRP A 12 -2.55 11.90 6.59
N VAL A 13 -2.85 11.21 5.48
CA VAL A 13 -2.03 11.27 4.26
C VAL A 13 -1.92 12.71 3.75
N ARG A 14 -3.03 13.45 3.71
CA ARG A 14 -3.04 14.86 3.28
C ARG A 14 -2.16 15.72 4.17
N ASN A 15 -2.27 15.57 5.49
CA ASN A 15 -1.56 16.40 6.46
C ASN A 15 -0.06 16.07 6.49
N THR A 16 0.30 14.80 6.31
CA THR A 16 1.69 14.32 6.39
C THR A 16 2.46 14.51 5.09
N PHE A 17 1.84 14.26 3.94
CA PHE A 17 2.56 14.27 2.64
C PHE A 17 2.13 15.41 1.72
N GLY A 18 0.99 16.04 1.99
CA GLY A 18 0.43 17.13 1.19
C GLY A 18 -0.49 16.64 0.05
N GLN A 19 -1.21 17.60 -0.54
CA GLN A 19 -2.27 17.35 -1.52
C GLN A 19 -1.82 16.55 -2.75
N LYS A 20 -0.55 16.69 -3.17
CA LYS A 20 -0.02 16.00 -4.36
C LYS A 20 -0.06 14.47 -4.24
N PHE A 21 -0.09 13.91 -3.03
CA PHE A 21 -0.15 12.48 -2.80
C PHE A 21 -1.57 11.90 -2.77
N LEU A 22 -2.60 12.73 -2.94
CA LEU A 22 -4.00 12.27 -2.90
C LEU A 22 -4.53 11.79 -4.27
N ASN A 23 -3.69 11.69 -5.29
CA ASN A 23 -4.10 11.21 -6.60
C ASN A 23 -4.08 9.67 -6.67
N ASP A 24 -4.85 9.12 -7.61
CA ASP A 24 -5.05 7.67 -7.79
C ASP A 24 -3.73 6.91 -7.96
N ARG A 25 -2.78 7.46 -8.72
CA ARG A 25 -1.49 6.84 -9.00
C ARG A 25 -0.66 6.70 -7.73
N GLU A 26 -0.54 7.76 -6.94
CA GLU A 26 0.22 7.75 -5.69
C GLU A 26 -0.40 6.83 -4.63
N ARG A 27 -1.73 6.73 -4.58
CA ARG A 27 -2.41 5.79 -3.68
C ARG A 27 -2.22 4.35 -4.11
N ALA A 28 -2.34 4.07 -5.42
CA ALA A 28 -2.06 2.76 -5.99
C ALA A 28 -0.60 2.33 -5.78
N PHE A 29 0.37 3.24 -5.94
CA PHE A 29 1.79 2.97 -5.70
C PHE A 29 2.09 2.64 -4.24
N ARG A 30 1.50 3.35 -3.30
CA ARG A 30 1.68 3.01 -1.88
C ARG A 30 1.00 1.68 -1.55
N PHE A 31 -0.18 1.41 -2.07
CA PHE A 31 -0.85 0.12 -1.86
C PHE A 31 -0.01 -1.06 -2.39
N ILE A 32 0.48 -0.98 -3.64
CA ILE A 32 1.27 -2.07 -4.21
C ILE A 32 2.62 -2.24 -3.49
N GLU A 33 3.24 -1.17 -3.01
CA GLU A 33 4.47 -1.25 -2.21
C GLU A 33 4.25 -2.08 -0.93
N GLU A 34 3.23 -1.75 -0.13
CA GLU A 34 2.93 -2.48 1.12
C GLU A 34 2.49 -3.93 0.83
N ALA A 35 1.73 -4.17 -0.25
CA ALA A 35 1.36 -5.52 -0.67
C ALA A 35 2.58 -6.36 -1.07
N LEU A 36 3.57 -5.76 -1.75
CA LEU A 36 4.82 -6.41 -2.13
C LEU A 36 5.70 -6.70 -0.91
N GLU A 37 5.80 -5.76 0.03
CA GLU A 37 6.53 -5.97 1.30
C GLU A 37 5.92 -7.11 2.12
N LEU A 38 4.58 -7.21 2.18
CA LEU A 38 3.88 -8.31 2.85
C LEU A 38 4.21 -9.67 2.22
N VAL A 39 4.06 -9.82 0.91
CA VAL A 39 4.31 -11.11 0.26
C VAL A 39 5.80 -11.47 0.26
N GLN A 40 6.69 -10.49 0.19
CA GLN A 40 8.13 -10.69 0.38
C GLN A 40 8.42 -11.24 1.78
N ALA A 41 7.81 -10.70 2.82
CA ALA A 41 7.98 -11.17 4.20
C ALA A 41 7.51 -12.62 4.40
N ILE A 42 6.52 -13.06 3.63
CA ILE A 42 6.00 -14.44 3.62
C ILE A 42 6.86 -15.39 2.76
N GLY A 43 7.78 -14.83 1.95
CA GLY A 43 8.74 -15.60 1.16
C GLY A 43 8.34 -15.81 -0.31
N LEU A 44 7.36 -15.06 -0.85
CA LEU A 44 7.12 -15.06 -2.30
C LEU A 44 8.35 -14.49 -3.02
N SER A 45 8.77 -15.16 -4.08
CA SER A 45 9.86 -14.66 -4.90
C SER A 45 9.37 -13.59 -5.86
N ILE A 46 10.28 -12.72 -6.32
CA ILE A 46 9.98 -11.74 -7.37
C ILE A 46 9.48 -12.41 -8.67
N LYS A 47 9.86 -13.68 -8.92
CA LYS A 47 9.38 -14.44 -10.08
C LYS A 47 7.90 -14.79 -9.94
N ASP A 48 7.47 -15.18 -8.74
CA ASP A 48 6.06 -15.49 -8.46
C ASP A 48 5.19 -14.25 -8.62
N VAL A 49 5.65 -13.13 -8.05
CA VAL A 49 5.01 -11.81 -8.19
C VAL A 49 4.88 -11.41 -9.66
N ALA A 50 5.96 -11.50 -10.44
CA ALA A 50 5.95 -11.16 -11.86
C ALA A 50 5.01 -12.07 -12.68
N ALA A 51 4.97 -13.37 -12.36
CA ALA A 51 4.06 -14.31 -13.02
C ALA A 51 2.58 -13.97 -12.74
N ILE A 52 2.25 -13.63 -11.50
CA ILE A 52 0.90 -13.18 -11.12
C ILE A 52 0.58 -11.84 -11.80
N GLY A 53 1.52 -10.90 -11.83
CA GLY A 53 1.37 -9.62 -12.54
C GLY A 53 1.02 -9.84 -14.01
N ASN A 54 1.80 -10.64 -14.73
CA ASN A 54 1.53 -10.95 -16.14
C ASN A 54 0.15 -11.61 -16.34
N HIS A 55 -0.27 -12.46 -15.41
CA HIS A 55 -1.58 -13.09 -15.46
C HIS A 55 -2.73 -12.09 -15.31
N VAL A 56 -2.63 -11.16 -14.35
CA VAL A 56 -3.66 -10.14 -14.08
C VAL A 56 -3.73 -9.13 -15.23
N TYR A 57 -2.58 -8.59 -15.66
CA TYR A 57 -2.51 -7.60 -16.73
C TYR A 57 -2.79 -8.17 -18.14
N GLY A 58 -2.81 -9.51 -18.29
CA GLY A 58 -3.21 -10.18 -19.52
C GLY A 58 -4.73 -10.29 -19.75
N ARG A 59 -5.54 -9.71 -18.86
CA ARG A 59 -7.01 -9.78 -18.87
C ARG A 59 -7.63 -8.39 -18.98
N THR A 60 -8.89 -8.31 -19.37
CA THR A 60 -9.67 -7.06 -19.27
C THR A 60 -9.76 -6.63 -17.81
N PRO A 61 -9.46 -5.35 -17.47
CA PRO A 61 -9.60 -4.85 -16.12
C PRO A 61 -11.04 -5.01 -15.58
N GLY A 62 -11.14 -5.34 -14.29
CA GLY A 62 -12.42 -5.39 -13.56
C GLY A 62 -12.88 -4.00 -13.09
N ASP A 63 -14.02 -3.99 -12.37
CA ASP A 63 -14.56 -2.79 -11.74
C ASP A 63 -13.86 -2.52 -10.40
N TYR A 64 -13.29 -1.33 -10.21
CA TYR A 64 -12.39 -1.07 -9.08
C TYR A 64 -13.03 -1.26 -7.68
N PRO A 65 -14.32 -0.95 -7.41
CA PRO A 65 -14.95 -1.27 -6.13
C PRO A 65 -15.03 -2.79 -5.88
N GLN A 66 -15.29 -3.58 -6.91
CA GLN A 66 -15.32 -5.04 -6.80
C GLN A 66 -13.93 -5.59 -6.49
N GLU A 67 -12.90 -5.09 -7.17
CA GLU A 67 -11.51 -5.51 -6.94
C GLU A 67 -11.02 -5.11 -5.53
N MET A 68 -11.44 -3.95 -5.01
CA MET A 68 -11.17 -3.59 -3.61
C MET A 68 -11.75 -4.61 -2.62
N GLY A 69 -12.97 -5.10 -2.87
CA GLY A 69 -13.56 -6.17 -2.07
C GLY A 69 -12.79 -7.49 -2.17
N GLY A 70 -12.33 -7.85 -3.37
CA GLY A 70 -11.48 -9.02 -3.58
C GLY A 70 -10.16 -8.95 -2.81
N VAL A 71 -9.50 -7.78 -2.85
CA VAL A 71 -8.28 -7.52 -2.05
C VAL A 71 -8.56 -7.74 -0.56
N MET A 72 -9.62 -7.15 0.00
CA MET A 72 -9.93 -7.29 1.43
C MET A 72 -10.14 -8.74 1.84
N ILE A 73 -10.98 -9.48 1.11
CA ILE A 73 -11.28 -10.89 1.42
C ILE A 73 -10.02 -11.77 1.36
N THR A 74 -9.15 -11.55 0.36
CA THR A 74 -7.91 -12.33 0.24
C THR A 74 -6.91 -11.99 1.33
N LEU A 75 -6.83 -10.73 1.76
CA LEU A 75 -5.98 -10.31 2.88
C LEU A 75 -6.47 -10.90 4.21
N GLU A 76 -7.78 -10.92 4.46
CA GLU A 76 -8.38 -11.56 5.64
C GLU A 76 -8.07 -13.06 5.69
N ALA A 77 -8.25 -13.77 4.56
CA ALA A 77 -7.94 -15.20 4.47
C ALA A 77 -6.45 -15.48 4.70
N LEU A 78 -5.57 -14.62 4.18
CA LEU A 78 -4.12 -14.72 4.40
C LEU A 78 -3.75 -14.47 5.87
N ALA A 79 -4.34 -13.44 6.49
CA ALA A 79 -4.09 -13.12 7.89
C ALA A 79 -4.51 -14.27 8.82
N GLU A 80 -5.69 -14.83 8.61
CA GLU A 80 -6.16 -16.01 9.35
C GLU A 80 -5.24 -17.22 9.17
N HIS A 81 -4.79 -17.48 7.93
CA HIS A 81 -3.84 -18.57 7.65
C HIS A 81 -2.51 -18.40 8.40
N LEU A 82 -2.05 -17.16 8.56
CA LEU A 82 -0.81 -16.82 9.28
C LEU A 82 -1.01 -16.68 10.80
N GLY A 83 -2.25 -16.80 11.30
CA GLY A 83 -2.57 -16.60 12.71
C GLY A 83 -2.43 -15.14 13.18
N VAL A 84 -2.68 -14.19 12.28
CA VAL A 84 -2.57 -12.74 12.54
C VAL A 84 -3.97 -12.12 12.68
N ASP A 85 -4.22 -11.45 13.80
CA ASP A 85 -5.40 -10.59 13.97
C ASP A 85 -5.22 -9.30 13.17
N LEU A 86 -5.84 -9.26 11.99
CA LEU A 86 -5.71 -8.15 11.04
C LEU A 86 -6.24 -6.82 11.60
N GLU A 87 -7.34 -6.85 12.35
CA GLU A 87 -7.92 -5.65 12.96
C GLU A 87 -7.00 -5.08 14.04
N GLN A 88 -6.43 -5.97 14.86
CA GLN A 88 -5.43 -5.58 15.85
C GLN A 88 -4.19 -4.97 15.21
N GLN A 89 -3.65 -5.58 14.14
CA GLN A 89 -2.48 -5.03 13.45
C GLN A 89 -2.77 -3.67 12.81
N ASN A 90 -3.96 -3.49 12.23
CA ASN A 90 -4.38 -2.20 11.69
C ASN A 90 -4.43 -1.11 12.78
N CYS A 91 -4.97 -1.43 13.96
CA CYS A 91 -4.99 -0.52 15.11
C CYS A 91 -3.58 -0.16 15.60
N LEU A 92 -2.70 -1.15 15.73
CA LEU A 92 -1.31 -0.95 16.16
C LEU A 92 -0.52 -0.09 15.18
N GLU A 93 -0.68 -0.34 13.89
CA GLU A 93 0.01 0.41 12.86
C GLU A 93 -0.49 1.86 12.79
N TRP A 94 -1.81 2.07 12.92
CA TRP A 94 -2.38 3.40 13.02
C TRP A 94 -1.83 4.20 14.21
N ASP A 95 -1.87 3.60 15.41
CA ASP A 95 -1.33 4.23 16.63
C ASP A 95 0.16 4.57 16.45
N ARG A 96 0.93 3.71 15.75
CA ARG A 96 2.34 3.95 15.43
C ARG A 96 2.53 5.13 14.47
N ILE A 97 1.91 5.11 13.29
CA ILE A 97 2.15 6.14 12.26
C ILE A 97 1.60 7.51 12.67
N ASN A 98 0.49 7.54 13.40
CA ASN A 98 -0.11 8.78 13.88
C ASN A 98 0.68 9.39 15.05
N GLY A 99 1.50 8.59 15.75
CA GLY A 99 2.41 9.05 16.81
C GLY A 99 3.79 9.52 16.32
N LEU A 100 4.13 9.31 15.05
CA LEU A 100 5.44 9.70 14.50
C LEU A 100 5.48 11.18 14.12
N PRO A 101 6.62 11.87 14.35
CA PRO A 101 6.79 13.26 13.93
C PRO A 101 6.95 13.37 12.41
N GLN A 102 6.59 14.53 11.85
CA GLN A 102 6.71 14.83 10.41
C GLN A 102 8.11 14.52 9.84
N SER A 103 9.17 14.82 10.60
CA SER A 103 10.56 14.57 10.20
C SER A 103 10.89 13.11 9.90
N HIS A 104 10.12 12.16 10.46
CA HIS A 104 10.24 10.75 10.12
C HIS A 104 9.85 10.48 8.66
N PHE A 105 8.78 11.14 8.20
CA PHE A 105 8.21 10.97 6.87
C PHE A 105 8.97 11.76 5.80
N ASP A 106 9.54 12.90 6.16
CA ASP A 106 10.38 13.70 5.27
C ASP A 106 11.62 12.92 4.85
N ALA A 107 12.34 12.33 5.81
CA ALA A 107 13.54 11.53 5.55
C ALA A 107 13.25 10.27 4.71
N ALA A 108 12.08 9.64 4.90
CA ALA A 108 11.65 8.51 4.08
C ALA A 108 11.30 8.95 2.64
N SER A 109 10.59 10.07 2.50
CA SER A 109 10.20 10.63 1.20
C SER A 109 11.42 11.05 0.38
N GLU A 110 12.41 11.69 1.00
CA GLU A 110 13.67 12.07 0.37
C GLU A 110 14.45 10.85 -0.14
N ARG A 111 14.55 9.79 0.66
CA ARG A 111 15.20 8.54 0.23
C ARG A 111 14.48 7.89 -0.96
N LYS A 112 13.14 7.87 -0.95
CA LYS A 112 12.33 7.29 -2.04
C LYS A 112 12.38 8.13 -3.33
N GLN A 113 12.49 9.46 -3.22
CA GLN A 113 12.72 10.33 -4.38
C GLN A 113 14.12 10.14 -4.97
N ASN A 114 15.15 10.00 -4.12
CA ASN A 114 16.53 9.82 -4.55
C ASN A 114 16.85 8.39 -5.06
N ALA A 115 16.05 7.40 -4.68
CA ALA A 115 16.17 6.02 -5.16
C ALA A 115 15.53 5.80 -6.55
N ASP A 116 15.08 6.86 -7.23
CA ASP A 116 14.48 6.85 -8.58
C ASP A 116 13.21 5.99 -8.77
N VAL A 117 12.74 5.26 -7.75
CA VAL A 117 11.48 4.47 -7.80
C VAL A 117 10.29 5.33 -8.20
N CYS A 118 10.27 6.61 -7.81
CA CYS A 118 9.23 7.56 -8.14
C CYS A 118 9.45 8.28 -9.50
N HIS A 119 10.65 8.27 -10.07
CA HIS A 119 10.98 8.91 -11.36
C HIS A 119 10.99 7.92 -12.54
N VAL A 120 11.43 6.69 -12.33
CA VAL A 120 11.38 5.61 -13.34
C VAL A 120 9.94 5.32 -13.81
N LEU A 121 8.94 5.63 -12.98
CA LEU A 121 7.52 5.48 -13.32
C LEU A 121 6.88 6.76 -13.91
N ARG A 122 7.63 7.83 -14.16
CA ARG A 122 7.10 9.08 -14.76
C ARG A 122 7.33 9.20 -16.27
N ASP A 123 8.20 8.38 -16.85
CA ASP A 123 8.61 8.51 -18.26
C ASP A 123 7.94 7.54 -19.24
N ASP A 124 7.16 6.56 -18.77
CA ASP A 124 6.40 5.69 -19.67
C ASP A 124 4.97 6.22 -19.85
N GLN A 125 4.82 7.12 -20.83
CA GLN A 125 3.57 7.23 -21.58
C GLN A 125 3.37 5.93 -22.38
N ILE A 126 2.53 5.04 -21.86
CA ILE A 126 1.78 4.05 -22.65
C ILE A 126 0.32 4.14 -22.24
#